data_AF-A0A1Q5HAH3-F1
#
_entry.id   AF-A0A1Q5HAH3-F1
#
_cell.length_a   1.000
_cell.length_b   1.000
_cell.length_c   1.000
_cell.angle_alpha   90.00
_cell.angle_beta   90.00
_cell.angle_gamma   90.00
#
_symmetry.space_group_name_H-M   'P 1'
#
loop_
_entity.id
_entity.type
_entity.pdbx_description
1 polymer ?
#
loop_
_entity_poly.entity_id
_entity_poly.type
_entity_poly.pdbx_seq_one_letter_code
_entity_poly.pdbx_strand_id
1 'polypeptide(L)'
;MPVPKLRRAALVALFVLLLASLAGRTVFMLWEPPFDGAIHYDDVRELGSAYWPMNLYLGGPAYAVSWIAAAVFIVGLARGRAGVLNLVGAFLAGLGGVVFALAITAEVLPFAYAADPAVVPEQEGRALFDVFNDQLDGLLPAILGSQVAIVLGMVLALVGILIGRTMPRPLVVAALVYVVAFVLVPQDAGRAVVVASYLVQVALVAAIGWYGLRAATDGERA
;
A
#
# COMPACT_ATOMS: atom_id res chain seq x y z
N MET A 1 -30.44 -18.79 -12.29
CA MET A 1 -29.50 -17.76 -11.77
C MET A 1 -28.06 -18.32 -11.80
N PRO A 2 -27.20 -17.90 -12.73
CA PRO A 2 -25.81 -18.39 -12.89
C PRO A 2 -24.78 -17.72 -11.95
N VAL A 3 -25.27 -17.11 -10.87
CA VAL A 3 -24.55 -16.17 -9.98
C VAL A 3 -23.29 -16.72 -9.28
N PRO A 4 -23.16 -18.02 -8.93
CA PRO A 4 -21.96 -18.53 -8.25
C PRO A 4 -20.69 -18.45 -9.12
N LYS A 5 -20.80 -18.77 -10.42
CA LYS A 5 -19.65 -18.76 -11.34
C LYS A 5 -19.10 -17.35 -11.57
N LEU A 6 -20.00 -16.36 -11.72
CA LEU A 6 -19.62 -14.97 -11.93
C LEU A 6 -18.95 -14.39 -10.67
N ARG A 7 -19.49 -14.67 -9.48
CA ARG A 7 -18.89 -14.25 -8.20
C ARG A 7 -17.48 -14.80 -8.03
N ARG A 8 -17.30 -16.11 -8.27
CA ARG A 8 -15.98 -16.74 -8.21
C ARG A 8 -15.00 -16.13 -9.21
N ALA A 9 -15.43 -15.90 -10.45
CA ALA A 9 -14.61 -15.25 -11.47
C ALA A 9 -14.20 -13.82 -11.05
N ALA A 10 -15.13 -13.04 -10.47
CA ALA A 10 -14.85 -11.70 -9.98
C ALA A 10 -13.83 -11.69 -8.83
N LEU A 11 -13.94 -12.63 -7.89
CA LEU A 11 -12.97 -12.75 -6.78
C LEU A 11 -11.58 -13.19 -7.27
N VAL A 12 -11.52 -14.09 -8.26
CA VAL A 12 -10.25 -14.47 -8.89
C VAL A 12 -9.64 -13.27 -9.63
N ALA A 13 -10.45 -12.53 -10.40
CA ALA A 13 -9.99 -11.33 -11.08
C ALA A 13 -9.47 -10.26 -10.09
N LEU A 14 -10.19 -10.05 -8.98
CA LEU A 14 -9.75 -9.16 -7.91
C LEU A 14 -8.44 -9.63 -7.24
N PHE A 15 -8.26 -10.94 -7.07
CA PHE A 15 -7.02 -11.50 -6.52
C PHE A 15 -5.84 -11.29 -7.49
N VAL A 16 -6.06 -11.52 -8.79
CA VAL A 16 -5.04 -11.23 -9.82
C VAL A 16 -4.70 -9.74 -9.83
N LEU A 17 -5.70 -8.86 -9.72
CA LEU A 17 -5.50 -7.42 -9.62
C LEU A 17 -4.72 -7.04 -8.35
N LEU A 18 -4.98 -7.69 -7.22
CA LEU A 18 -4.18 -7.53 -6.00
C LEU A 18 -2.71 -7.92 -6.27
N LEU A 19 -2.45 -9.08 -6.87
CA LEU A 19 -1.08 -9.50 -7.18
C LEU A 19 -0.38 -8.53 -8.15
N ALA A 20 -1.07 -8.09 -9.19
CA ALA A 20 -0.55 -7.13 -10.16
C ALA A 20 -0.23 -5.77 -9.50
N SER A 21 -1.11 -5.27 -8.63
CA SER A 21 -0.87 -4.03 -7.88
C SER A 21 0.26 -4.17 -6.87
N LEU A 22 0.39 -5.30 -6.18
CA LEU A 22 1.54 -5.57 -5.30
C LEU A 22 2.86 -5.64 -6.07
N ALA A 23 2.87 -6.24 -7.26
CA ALA A 23 4.02 -6.23 -8.15
C ALA A 23 4.35 -4.80 -8.61
N GLY A 24 3.35 -4.03 -9.04
CA GLY A 24 3.50 -2.63 -9.46
C GLY A 24 4.07 -1.75 -8.36
N ARG A 25 3.55 -1.88 -7.13
CA ARG A 25 4.06 -1.25 -5.91
C ARG A 25 5.53 -1.59 -5.65
N THR A 26 5.91 -2.86 -5.81
CA THR A 26 7.28 -3.32 -5.59
C THR A 26 8.23 -2.76 -6.66
N VAL A 27 7.81 -2.79 -7.93
CA VAL A 27 8.56 -2.20 -9.04
C VAL A 27 8.76 -0.71 -8.79
N PHE A 28 7.68 0.00 -8.44
CA PHE A 28 7.72 1.42 -8.14
C PHE A 28 8.68 1.74 -6.98
N MET A 29 8.57 1.03 -5.85
CA MET A 29 9.47 1.23 -4.70
C MET A 29 10.95 1.00 -5.04
N LEU A 30 11.26 0.00 -5.88
CA LEU A 30 12.64 -0.29 -6.26
C LEU A 30 13.20 0.69 -7.30
N TRP A 31 12.31 1.26 -8.10
CA TRP A 31 12.62 2.21 -9.16
C TRP A 31 12.77 3.64 -8.65
N GLU A 32 11.95 4.03 -7.65
CA GLU A 32 11.97 5.36 -7.06
C GLU A 32 13.26 5.60 -6.24
N PRO A 33 13.83 6.83 -6.28
CA PRO A 33 14.97 7.19 -5.45
C PRO A 33 14.63 7.03 -3.95
N PRO A 34 15.58 6.60 -3.10
CA PRO A 34 15.34 6.51 -1.67
C PRO A 34 14.96 7.88 -1.09
N PHE A 35 13.87 7.94 -0.33
CA PHE A 35 13.49 9.14 0.38
C PHE A 35 14.29 9.27 1.68
N ASP A 36 15.04 10.36 1.84
CA ASP A 36 15.85 10.68 3.02
C ASP A 36 15.29 11.85 3.84
N GLY A 37 14.05 12.26 3.55
CA GLY A 37 13.40 13.43 4.14
C GLY A 37 13.23 14.59 3.16
N ALA A 38 13.82 14.51 1.97
CA ALA A 38 13.64 15.47 0.89
C ALA A 38 13.52 14.76 -0.46
N ILE A 39 13.00 15.50 -1.45
CA ILE A 39 13.02 15.11 -2.86
C ILE A 39 14.10 15.95 -3.56
N HIS A 40 15.04 15.29 -4.23
CA HIS A 40 16.21 15.93 -4.83
C HIS A 40 16.04 16.18 -6.33
N TYR A 41 16.44 17.37 -6.79
CA TYR A 41 16.29 17.78 -8.20
C TYR A 41 17.01 16.83 -9.15
N ASP A 42 18.25 16.47 -8.84
CA ASP A 42 19.09 15.67 -9.73
C ASP A 42 18.54 14.24 -9.89
N ASP A 43 17.98 13.65 -8.84
CA ASP A 43 17.34 12.34 -8.88
C ASP A 43 16.09 12.34 -9.77
N VAL A 44 15.21 13.33 -9.61
CA VAL A 44 14.00 13.47 -10.44
C VAL A 44 14.37 13.77 -11.89
N ARG A 45 15.38 14.63 -12.10
CA ARG A 45 15.86 15.04 -13.42
C ARG A 45 16.47 13.88 -14.20
N GLU A 46 17.14 12.94 -13.53
CA GLU A 46 17.70 11.72 -14.11
C GLU A 46 16.59 10.79 -14.61
N LEU A 47 15.50 10.65 -13.85
CA LEU A 47 14.32 9.87 -14.24
C LEU A 47 13.52 10.54 -15.37
N GLY A 48 13.62 11.86 -15.48
CA GLY A 48 13.07 12.66 -16.57
C GLY A 48 11.56 12.49 -16.72
N SER A 49 11.09 12.45 -17.96
CA SER A 49 9.65 12.40 -18.29
C SER A 49 8.94 11.13 -17.80
N ALA A 50 9.66 10.11 -17.32
CA ALA A 50 9.07 8.91 -16.75
C ALA A 50 8.53 9.14 -15.33
N TYR A 51 9.02 10.15 -14.60
CA TYR A 51 8.66 10.38 -13.19
C TYR A 51 7.19 10.70 -12.98
N TRP A 52 6.62 11.53 -13.84
CA TRP A 52 5.19 11.86 -13.81
C TRP A 52 4.29 10.64 -14.05
N PRO A 53 4.37 9.91 -15.18
CA PRO A 53 3.50 8.78 -15.44
C PRO A 53 3.74 7.60 -14.49
N MET A 54 4.96 7.39 -14.00
CA MET A 54 5.22 6.34 -13.00
C MET A 54 4.45 6.59 -11.71
N ASN A 55 4.45 7.83 -11.21
CA ASN A 55 3.69 8.19 -10.03
C ASN A 55 2.17 8.13 -10.26
N LEU A 56 1.71 8.69 -11.38
CA LEU A 56 0.28 8.84 -11.68
C LEU A 56 -0.41 7.53 -12.07
N TYR A 57 0.26 6.66 -12.83
CA TYR A 57 -0.35 5.46 -13.40
C TYR A 57 0.10 4.15 -12.74
N LEU A 58 1.24 4.15 -12.05
CA LEU A 58 1.73 2.96 -11.34
C LEU A 58 1.72 3.17 -9.82
N GLY A 59 2.51 4.09 -9.28
CA GLY A 59 2.73 4.28 -7.85
C GLY A 59 1.42 4.42 -7.06
N GLY A 60 0.76 5.58 -7.18
CA GLY A 60 -0.50 5.86 -6.49
C GLY A 60 -1.58 4.79 -6.72
N PRO A 61 -1.93 4.46 -7.99
CA PRO A 61 -2.94 3.45 -8.28
C PRO A 61 -2.63 2.07 -7.70
N ALA A 62 -1.37 1.62 -7.76
CA ALA A 62 -1.00 0.31 -7.22
C ALA A 62 -1.12 0.28 -5.69
N TYR A 63 -0.77 1.36 -4.99
CA TYR A 63 -1.07 1.50 -3.55
C TYR A 63 -2.57 1.42 -3.27
N ALA A 64 -3.39 2.25 -3.92
CA ALA A 64 -4.84 2.28 -3.69
C ALA A 64 -5.51 0.93 -3.98
N VAL A 65 -5.24 0.34 -5.14
CA VAL A 65 -5.84 -0.93 -5.57
C VAL A 65 -5.46 -2.07 -4.62
N SER A 66 -4.19 -2.14 -4.20
CA SER A 66 -3.75 -3.21 -3.30
C SER A 66 -4.47 -3.18 -1.96
N TRP A 67 -4.68 -2.00 -1.37
CA TRP A 67 -5.35 -1.86 -0.08
C TRP A 67 -6.86 -2.05 -0.16
N ILE A 68 -7.50 -1.57 -1.23
CA ILE A 68 -8.93 -1.84 -1.48
C ILE A 68 -9.16 -3.34 -1.68
N ALA A 69 -8.36 -4.00 -2.52
CA ALA A 69 -8.50 -5.43 -2.75
C ALA A 69 -8.22 -6.24 -1.48
N ALA A 70 -7.19 -5.88 -0.71
CA ALA A 70 -6.92 -6.49 0.59
C ALA A 70 -8.10 -6.31 1.56
N ALA A 71 -8.71 -5.12 1.63
CA ALA A 71 -9.89 -4.87 2.47
C ALA A 71 -11.05 -5.80 2.11
N VAL A 72 -11.34 -6.01 0.81
CA VAL A 72 -12.37 -6.96 0.37
C VAL A 72 -12.06 -8.39 0.83
N PHE A 73 -10.81 -8.84 0.70
CA PHE A 73 -10.42 -10.19 1.16
C PHE A 73 -10.45 -10.33 2.69
N ILE A 74 -10.09 -9.29 3.44
CA ILE A 74 -10.22 -9.25 4.90
C ILE A 74 -11.69 -9.41 5.31
N VAL A 75 -12.62 -8.73 4.63
CA VAL A 75 -14.06 -8.93 4.87
C VAL A 75 -14.49 -10.36 4.54
N GLY A 76 -13.94 -10.96 3.47
CA GLY A 76 -14.17 -12.38 3.14
C GLY A 76 -13.69 -13.36 4.22
N LEU A 77 -12.73 -12.95 5.06
CA LEU A 77 -12.22 -13.72 6.20
C LEU A 77 -13.00 -13.50 7.50
N ALA A 78 -14.00 -12.60 7.51
CA ALA A 78 -14.81 -12.30 8.68
C ALA A 78 -15.68 -13.51 9.08
N ARG A 79 -15.61 -13.94 10.35
CA ARG A 79 -16.46 -15.02 10.88
C ARG A 79 -17.01 -14.69 12.27
N GLY A 80 -18.29 -15.00 12.47
CA GLY A 80 -18.97 -14.85 13.76
C GLY A 80 -18.86 -13.44 14.33
N ARG A 81 -18.82 -13.33 15.66
CA ARG A 81 -18.71 -12.03 16.36
C ARG A 81 -17.38 -11.31 16.11
N ALA A 82 -16.31 -12.03 15.78
CA ALA A 82 -15.02 -11.45 15.42
C ALA A 82 -15.05 -10.73 14.06
N GLY A 83 -16.07 -10.97 13.23
CA GLY A 83 -16.21 -10.35 11.93
C GLY A 83 -16.31 -8.82 11.97
N VAL A 84 -16.75 -8.23 13.09
CA VAL A 84 -16.75 -6.77 13.28
C VAL A 84 -15.33 -6.20 13.28
N LEU A 85 -14.37 -6.90 13.88
CA LEU A 85 -12.96 -6.49 13.88
C LEU A 85 -12.39 -6.52 12.46
N ASN A 86 -12.75 -7.54 11.67
CA ASN A 86 -12.36 -7.62 10.26
C ASN A 86 -12.98 -6.50 9.43
N LEU A 87 -14.25 -6.16 9.67
CA LEU A 87 -14.92 -5.08 8.95
C LEU A 87 -14.28 -3.72 9.24
N VAL A 88 -14.10 -3.38 10.51
CA VAL A 88 -13.44 -2.14 10.94
C VAL A 88 -12.00 -2.12 10.44
N GLY A 89 -11.28 -3.24 10.57
CA GLY A 89 -9.92 -3.38 10.10
C GLY A 89 -9.78 -3.16 8.59
N ALA A 90 -10.67 -3.77 7.80
CA ALA A 90 -10.76 -3.59 6.36
C ALA A 90 -11.08 -2.15 5.98
N PHE A 91 -12.02 -1.50 6.67
CA PHE A 91 -12.37 -0.10 6.42
C PHE A 91 -11.17 0.82 6.66
N LEU A 92 -10.50 0.69 7.81
CA LEU A 92 -9.33 1.51 8.15
C LEU A 92 -8.16 1.27 7.19
N ALA A 93 -7.86 0.01 6.86
CA ALA A 93 -6.78 -0.32 5.93
C ALA A 93 -7.07 0.15 4.50
N GLY A 94 -8.31 -0.02 4.03
CA GLY A 94 -8.74 0.44 2.70
C GLY A 94 -8.72 1.97 2.60
N LEU A 95 -9.34 2.67 3.56
CA LEU A 95 -9.38 4.13 3.58
C LEU A 95 -7.98 4.72 3.74
N GLY A 96 -7.19 4.20 4.68
CA GLY A 96 -5.80 4.61 4.87
C GLY A 96 -4.99 4.41 3.59
N GLY A 97 -5.11 3.26 2.93
CA GLY A 97 -4.43 2.98 1.67
C GLY A 97 -4.78 3.96 0.54
N VAL A 98 -6.05 4.38 0.45
CA VAL A 98 -6.51 5.37 -0.54
C VAL A 98 -5.97 6.76 -0.21
N VAL A 99 -6.08 7.20 1.05
CA VAL A 99 -5.57 8.53 1.47
C VAL A 99 -4.06 8.59 1.29
N PHE A 100 -3.34 7.52 1.66
CA PHE A 100 -1.89 7.41 1.46
C PHE A 100 -1.53 7.55 -0.01
N ALA A 101 -2.18 6.78 -0.89
CA ALA A 101 -1.95 6.82 -2.33
C ALA A 101 -2.17 8.22 -2.92
N LEU A 102 -3.22 8.91 -2.49
CA LEU A 102 -3.50 10.28 -2.92
C LEU A 102 -2.44 11.27 -2.40
N ALA A 103 -2.05 11.15 -1.14
CA ALA A 103 -1.08 12.04 -0.50
C ALA A 103 0.30 11.94 -1.16
N ILE A 104 0.84 10.72 -1.33
CA ILE A 104 2.15 10.53 -1.98
C ILE A 104 2.13 10.96 -3.45
N THR A 105 1.00 10.80 -4.14
CA THR A 105 0.88 11.28 -5.53
C THR A 105 0.83 12.80 -5.56
N ALA A 106 0.09 13.44 -4.66
CA ALA A 106 0.02 14.89 -4.57
C ALA A 106 1.38 15.51 -4.16
N GLU A 107 2.15 14.80 -3.33
CA GLU A 107 3.48 15.18 -2.88
C GLU A 107 4.48 15.34 -4.03
N VAL A 108 4.54 14.35 -4.93
CA VAL A 108 5.63 14.22 -5.93
C VAL A 108 5.37 14.94 -7.26
N LEU A 109 4.10 15.19 -7.62
CA LEU A 109 3.78 15.81 -8.92
C LEU A 109 4.30 17.25 -9.09
N PRO A 110 4.31 18.12 -8.07
CA PRO A 110 4.95 19.44 -8.16
C PRO A 110 6.45 19.34 -8.52
N PHE A 111 7.17 18.38 -7.94
CA PHE A 111 8.58 18.14 -8.24
C PHE A 111 8.79 17.64 -9.67
N ALA A 112 7.92 16.75 -10.15
CA ALA A 112 7.93 16.27 -11.52
C ALA A 112 7.80 17.44 -12.54
N TYR A 113 6.91 18.40 -12.24
CA TYR A 113 6.75 19.61 -13.05
C TYR A 113 8.00 20.50 -13.01
N ALA A 114 8.54 20.77 -11.82
CA ALA A 114 9.70 21.65 -11.65
C ALA A 114 11.00 21.08 -12.23
N ALA A 115 11.11 19.75 -12.34
CA ALA A 115 12.28 19.09 -12.93
C ALA A 115 12.28 19.05 -14.47
N ASP A 116 11.18 19.41 -15.13
CA ASP A 116 11.08 19.37 -16.59
C ASP A 116 11.71 20.63 -17.22
N PRO A 117 12.89 20.54 -17.87
CA PRO A 117 13.56 21.69 -18.47
C PRO A 117 12.82 22.26 -19.68
N ALA A 118 11.86 21.52 -20.26
CA ALA A 118 11.01 22.04 -21.32
C ALA A 118 9.93 23.01 -20.80
N VAL A 119 9.67 23.00 -19.49
CA VAL A 119 8.61 23.77 -18.84
C VAL A 119 9.18 24.83 -17.90
N VAL A 120 10.20 24.47 -17.10
CA VAL A 120 10.81 25.34 -16.11
C VAL A 120 12.33 25.42 -16.35
N PRO A 121 12.92 26.62 -16.48
CA PRO A 121 14.38 26.77 -16.53
C PRO A 121 15.05 26.14 -15.30
N GLU A 122 16.20 25.46 -15.49
CA GLU A 122 16.83 24.66 -14.43
C GLU A 122 17.05 25.42 -13.11
N GLN A 123 17.53 26.66 -13.18
CA GLN A 123 17.76 27.48 -11.98
C GLN A 123 16.48 27.74 -11.20
N GLU A 124 15.38 28.03 -11.90
CA GLU A 124 14.06 28.21 -11.29
C GLU A 124 13.51 26.89 -10.76
N GLY A 125 13.73 25.79 -11.48
CA GLY A 125 13.33 24.44 -11.06
C GLY A 125 13.99 24.03 -9.75
N ARG A 126 15.31 24.25 -9.59
CA ARG A 126 16.02 23.99 -8.34
C ARG A 126 15.49 24.85 -7.18
N ALA A 127 15.22 26.13 -7.42
CA ALA A 127 14.62 27.00 -6.39
C ALA A 127 13.21 26.55 -5.99
N LEU A 128 12.41 26.02 -6.92
CA LEU A 128 11.10 25.45 -6.62
C LEU A 128 11.20 24.17 -5.78
N PHE A 129 12.22 23.34 -6.00
CA PHE A 129 12.47 22.16 -5.16
C PHE A 129 12.69 22.53 -3.70
N ASP A 130 13.46 23.60 -3.43
CA ASP A 130 13.63 24.10 -2.05
C ASP A 130 12.29 24.51 -1.44
N VAL A 131 11.48 25.29 -2.18
CA VAL A 131 10.16 25.75 -1.73
C VAL A 131 9.19 24.59 -1.49
N PHE A 132 9.21 23.55 -2.32
CA PHE A 132 8.33 22.39 -2.16
C PHE A 132 8.79 21.49 -1.02
N ASN A 133 10.09 21.30 -0.84
CA ASN A 133 10.64 20.56 0.30
C ASN A 133 10.25 21.22 1.63
N ASP A 134 10.28 22.56 1.72
CA ASP A 134 9.81 23.32 2.88
C ASP A 134 8.31 23.12 3.18
N GLN A 135 7.52 22.60 2.23
CA GLN A 135 6.09 22.36 2.37
C GLN A 135 5.72 20.89 2.57
N LEU A 136 6.67 19.95 2.49
CA LEU A 136 6.40 18.51 2.67
C LEU A 136 5.74 18.21 4.03
N ASP A 137 6.10 18.97 5.07
CA ASP A 137 5.49 18.88 6.40
C ASP A 137 3.96 19.06 6.38
N GLY A 138 3.41 19.79 5.39
CA GLY A 138 1.98 19.96 5.21
C GLY A 138 1.24 18.67 4.84
N LEU A 139 1.94 17.70 4.23
CA LEU A 139 1.39 16.40 3.85
C LEU A 139 1.67 15.30 4.88
N LEU A 140 2.62 15.51 5.80
CA LEU A 140 2.96 14.54 6.85
C LEU A 140 1.75 14.07 7.67
N PRO A 141 0.78 14.91 8.09
CA PRO A 141 -0.39 14.42 8.80
C PRO A 141 -1.22 13.42 8.00
N ALA A 142 -1.35 13.63 6.68
CA ALA A 142 -2.08 12.71 5.80
C ALA A 142 -1.29 11.41 5.58
N ILE A 143 0.03 11.51 5.34
CA ILE A 143 0.93 10.37 5.13
C ILE A 143 1.03 9.51 6.39
N LEU A 144 1.42 10.10 7.52
CA LEU A 144 1.57 9.38 8.78
C LEU A 144 0.22 8.92 9.33
N GLY A 145 -0.82 9.76 9.25
CA GLY A 145 -2.16 9.40 9.71
C GLY A 145 -2.74 8.22 8.93
N SER A 146 -2.53 8.17 7.61
CA SER A 146 -2.96 7.05 6.79
C SER A 146 -2.15 5.77 7.05
N GLN A 147 -0.83 5.87 7.27
CA GLN A 147 -0.02 4.72 7.70
C GLN A 147 -0.50 4.16 9.05
N VAL A 148 -0.78 5.03 10.03
CA VAL A 148 -1.35 4.62 11.32
C VAL A 148 -2.70 3.93 11.13
N ALA A 149 -3.58 4.48 10.30
CA ALA A 149 -4.87 3.86 9.98
C ALA A 149 -4.70 2.47 9.36
N ILE A 150 -3.76 2.30 8.43
CA ILE A 150 -3.42 1.00 7.83
C ILE A 150 -2.93 0.02 8.90
N VAL A 151 -1.96 0.42 9.74
CA VAL A 151 -1.39 -0.43 10.79
C VAL A 151 -2.48 -0.89 11.76
N LEU A 152 -3.26 0.05 12.30
CA LEU A 152 -4.37 -0.27 13.21
C LEU A 152 -5.41 -1.17 12.54
N GLY A 153 -5.75 -0.86 11.28
CA GLY A 153 -6.68 -1.67 10.50
C GLY A 153 -6.21 -3.11 10.33
N MET A 154 -4.93 -3.28 10.01
CA MET A 154 -4.29 -4.58 9.88
C MET A 154 -4.22 -5.34 11.20
N VAL A 155 -3.90 -4.69 12.32
CA VAL A 155 -3.93 -5.33 13.66
C VAL A 155 -5.33 -5.85 13.97
N LEU A 156 -6.37 -5.03 13.81
CA LEU A 156 -7.76 -5.44 14.05
C LEU A 156 -8.16 -6.61 13.15
N ALA A 157 -7.82 -6.55 11.86
CA ALA A 157 -8.07 -7.61 10.91
C ALA A 157 -7.39 -8.93 11.31
N LEU A 158 -6.09 -8.87 11.64
CA LEU A 158 -5.32 -10.06 12.04
C LEU A 158 -5.82 -10.66 13.36
N VAL A 159 -6.21 -9.84 14.34
CA VAL A 159 -6.85 -10.31 15.58
C VAL A 159 -8.19 -10.97 15.28
N GLY A 160 -9.01 -10.37 14.41
CA GLY A 160 -10.26 -10.96 13.94
C GLY A 160 -10.06 -12.33 13.26
N ILE A 161 -9.05 -12.42 12.39
CA ILE A 161 -8.64 -13.67 11.71
C ILE A 161 -8.14 -14.71 12.71
N LEU A 162 -7.37 -14.29 13.74
CA LEU A 162 -6.86 -15.18 14.78
C LEU A 162 -7.99 -15.80 15.60
N ILE A 163 -8.97 -14.98 16.01
CA ILE A 163 -10.16 -15.42 16.75
C ILE A 163 -11.04 -16.31 15.87
N GLY A 164 -11.30 -15.89 14.63
CA GLY A 164 -12.11 -16.61 13.65
C GLY A 164 -11.45 -17.86 13.07
N ARG A 165 -10.15 -18.04 13.31
CA ARG A 165 -9.31 -19.15 12.81
C ARG A 165 -9.43 -19.34 11.29
N THR A 166 -9.48 -18.24 10.55
CA THR A 166 -9.67 -18.24 9.09
C THR A 166 -8.36 -18.33 8.30
N MET A 167 -7.23 -18.21 8.98
CA MET A 167 -5.88 -18.44 8.44
C MET A 167 -5.05 -19.30 9.40
N PRO A 168 -3.96 -19.94 8.93
CA PRO A 168 -3.04 -20.67 9.80
C PRO A 168 -2.46 -19.77 10.90
N ARG A 169 -2.59 -20.20 12.16
CA ARG A 169 -2.14 -19.41 13.32
C ARG A 169 -0.68 -18.94 13.24
N PRO A 170 0.30 -19.78 12.82
CA PRO A 170 1.69 -19.34 12.74
C PRO A 170 1.87 -18.15 11.80
N LEU A 171 1.14 -18.13 10.68
CA LEU A 171 1.18 -17.04 9.71
C LEU A 171 0.57 -15.75 10.29
N VAL A 172 -0.56 -15.84 10.99
CA VAL A 172 -1.21 -14.69 11.63
C VAL A 172 -0.34 -14.11 12.75
N VAL A 173 0.28 -14.97 13.55
CA VAL A 173 1.22 -14.54 14.60
C VAL A 173 2.45 -13.89 13.98
N ALA A 174 3.03 -14.48 12.93
CA ALA A 174 4.14 -13.87 12.20
C ALA A 174 3.77 -12.50 11.62
N ALA A 175 2.56 -12.34 11.08
CA ALA A 175 2.06 -11.07 10.59
C ALA A 175 1.91 -10.02 11.71
N LEU A 176 1.38 -10.41 12.88
CA LEU A 176 1.29 -9.52 14.05
C LEU A 176 2.67 -9.11 14.56
N VAL A 177 3.61 -10.05 14.65
CA VAL A 177 5.01 -9.78 15.02
C VAL A 177 5.65 -8.84 14.02
N TYR A 178 5.43 -9.07 12.71
CA TYR A 178 5.91 -8.18 11.66
C TYR A 178 5.36 -6.76 11.82
N VAL A 179 4.06 -6.58 12.12
CA VAL A 179 3.47 -5.25 12.32
C VAL A 179 4.14 -4.53 13.49
N VAL A 180 4.40 -5.22 14.60
CA VAL A 180 5.13 -4.63 15.73
C VAL A 180 6.58 -4.29 15.33
N ALA A 181 7.26 -5.21 14.65
CA ALA A 181 8.63 -4.99 14.20
C ALA A 181 8.72 -3.79 13.24
N PHE A 182 7.78 -3.68 12.29
CA PHE A 182 7.70 -2.59 11.31
C PHE A 182 7.65 -1.21 11.98
N VAL A 183 6.86 -1.06 13.05
CA VAL A 183 6.77 0.20 13.81
C VAL A 183 8.06 0.50 14.58
N LEU A 184 8.85 -0.52 14.91
CA LEU A 184 10.12 -0.39 15.64
C LEU A 184 11.33 -0.26 14.71
N VAL A 185 11.17 -0.43 13.39
CA VAL A 185 12.28 -0.27 12.44
C VAL A 185 12.69 1.21 12.44
N PRO A 186 13.98 1.52 12.69
CA PRO A 186 14.49 2.89 12.60
C PRO A 186 14.29 3.47 11.20
N GLN A 187 13.97 4.76 11.11
CA GLN A 187 13.76 5.43 9.82
C GLN A 187 15.06 5.53 9.00
N ASP A 188 16.21 5.50 9.67
CA ASP A 188 17.56 5.45 9.11
C ASP A 188 18.06 4.02 8.83
N ALA A 189 17.18 3.02 8.88
CA ALA A 189 17.53 1.65 8.54
C ALA A 189 18.07 1.57 7.09
N GLY A 190 19.19 0.85 6.90
CA GLY A 190 19.80 0.71 5.59
C GLY A 190 18.85 0.11 4.55
N ARG A 191 19.03 0.50 3.28
CA ARG A 191 18.16 0.12 2.14
C ARG A 191 17.79 -1.37 2.09
N ALA A 192 18.73 -2.26 2.40
CA ALA A 192 18.47 -3.71 2.41
C ALA A 192 17.38 -4.12 3.42
N VAL A 193 17.34 -3.49 4.60
CA VAL A 193 16.35 -3.74 5.64
C VAL A 193 14.97 -3.22 5.20
N VAL A 194 14.93 -2.00 4.64
CA VAL A 194 13.70 -1.39 4.10
C VAL A 194 13.11 -2.28 3.01
N VAL A 195 13.93 -2.72 2.05
CA VAL A 195 13.49 -3.60 0.96
C VAL A 195 13.00 -4.95 1.49
N ALA A 196 13.75 -5.59 2.40
CA ALA A 196 13.32 -6.86 2.97
C ALA A 196 11.99 -6.74 3.73
N SER A 197 11.86 -5.69 4.55
CA SER A 197 10.62 -5.38 5.28
C SER A 197 9.44 -5.20 4.33
N TYR A 198 9.62 -4.43 3.25
CA TYR A 198 8.61 -4.21 2.22
C TYR A 198 8.16 -5.51 1.55
N LEU A 199 9.11 -6.36 1.16
CA LEU A 199 8.81 -7.64 0.52
C LEU A 199 8.05 -8.58 1.46
N VAL A 200 8.35 -8.56 2.76
CA VAL A 200 7.57 -9.27 3.78
C VAL A 200 6.15 -8.70 3.85
N GLN A 201 5.98 -7.38 3.87
CA GLN A 201 4.65 -6.75 3.83
C GLN A 201 3.84 -7.23 2.61
N VAL A 202 4.44 -7.17 1.42
CA VAL A 202 3.84 -7.59 0.16
C VAL A 202 3.41 -9.06 0.21
N ALA A 203 4.28 -9.95 0.71
CA ALA A 203 3.98 -11.36 0.85
C ALA A 203 2.82 -11.62 1.83
N LEU A 204 2.77 -10.90 2.95
CA LEU A 204 1.69 -11.01 3.93
C LEU A 204 0.34 -10.54 3.36
N VAL A 205 0.32 -9.43 2.62
CA VAL A 205 -0.90 -8.94 1.95
C VAL A 205 -1.36 -9.92 0.87
N ALA A 206 -0.43 -10.47 0.08
CA ALA A 206 -0.74 -11.51 -0.90
C ALA A 206 -1.33 -12.77 -0.23
N ALA A 207 -0.78 -13.16 0.93
CA ALA A 207 -1.30 -14.29 1.70
C ALA A 207 -2.73 -14.04 2.19
N ILE A 208 -3.04 -12.84 2.70
CA ILE A 208 -4.40 -12.44 3.08
C ILE A 208 -5.34 -12.56 1.87
N GLY A 209 -4.92 -12.08 0.69
CA GLY A 209 -5.69 -12.21 -0.54
C GLY A 209 -5.96 -13.68 -0.90
N TRP A 210 -4.95 -14.54 -0.80
CA TRP A 210 -5.07 -15.96 -1.10
C TRP A 210 -6.04 -16.67 -0.16
N TYR A 211 -5.90 -16.48 1.16
CA TYR A 211 -6.78 -17.11 2.13
C TYR A 211 -8.21 -16.53 2.06
N GLY A 212 -8.35 -15.22 1.79
CA GLY A 212 -9.65 -14.60 1.58
C GLY A 212 -10.37 -15.15 0.35
N LEU A 213 -9.65 -15.34 -0.76
CA LEU A 213 -10.18 -15.98 -1.95
C LEU A 213 -10.66 -17.40 -1.64
N ARG A 214 -9.83 -18.22 -0.98
CA ARG A 214 -10.20 -19.59 -0.60
C ARG A 214 -11.42 -19.63 0.31
N ALA A 215 -11.47 -18.79 1.33
CA ALA A 215 -12.60 -18.74 2.25
C ALA A 215 -13.92 -18.38 1.53
N ALA A 216 -13.87 -17.47 0.57
CA ALA A 216 -15.03 -17.04 -0.20
C ALA A 216 -15.49 -18.07 -1.25
N THR A 217 -14.59 -18.89 -1.79
CA THR A 217 -14.93 -19.93 -2.78
C THR A 217 -15.27 -21.28 -2.18
N ASP A 218 -14.66 -21.64 -1.05
CA ASP A 218 -14.91 -22.93 -0.38
C ASP A 218 -16.27 -22.93 0.35
N GLY A 219 -16.75 -21.74 0.76
CA GLY A 219 -18.10 -21.56 1.31
C GLY A 219 -19.25 -21.82 0.32
N GLU A 220 -18.98 -21.97 -0.98
CA GLU A 220 -19.99 -22.37 -1.98
C GLU A 220 -20.20 -23.90 -2.05
N ARG A 221 -19.40 -24.69 -1.31
CA ARG A 221 -19.47 -26.17 -1.30
C ARG A 221 -20.16 -26.75 -0.06
N ALA A 222 -20.51 -25.93 0.92
CA ALA A 222 -21.21 -26.33 2.15
C ALA A 222 -22.68 -25.91 2.10
#